data_AF-A0AAT9I048-F1
#
_entry.id   AF-A0AAT9I048-F1
#
_cell.length_a   1.000
_cell.length_b   1.000
_cell.length_c   1.000
_cell.angle_alpha   90.00
_cell.angle_beta   90.00
_cell.angle_gamma   90.00
#
_symmetry.space_group_name_H-M   'P 1'
#
loop_
_entity.id
_entity.type
_entity.pdbx_description
1 polymer ?
#
loop_
_entity_poly.entity_id
_entity_poly.type
_entity_poly.pdbx_seq_one_letter_code
_entity_poly.pdbx_strand_id
1 'polypeptide(L)'
;MVVLTPSGGRHLWLSGPPDVVVPNSAGRLAPGIDIRGAGGYLVGPGSRTDHGTYATAPGTAHLPPAPCPPALLRLLLPPPRAHHPAPPSAGGHGKGLVQFVLAAHEGQRNTRLFWAACRAYEDGIGPDLVDPLVTAAVSTGLTEREARATIASAARVTAHRP
;
A
#
# COMPACT_ATOMS: atom_id res chain seq x y z
N MET A 1 16.88 8.05 -12.64
CA MET A 1 16.10 9.00 -13.47
C MET A 1 15.18 9.85 -12.60
N VAL A 2 14.93 11.12 -12.96
CA VAL A 2 14.02 12.01 -12.23
C VAL A 2 12.94 12.53 -13.17
N VAL A 3 11.69 12.49 -12.73
CA VAL A 3 10.52 13.01 -13.47
C VAL A 3 9.89 14.15 -12.67
N LEU A 4 9.69 15.30 -13.30
CA LEU A 4 9.00 16.46 -12.75
C LEU A 4 7.50 16.28 -12.91
N THR A 5 6.75 16.53 -11.84
CA THR A 5 5.29 16.48 -11.88
C THR A 5 4.71 17.86 -12.17
N PRO A 6 3.52 17.96 -12.80
CA PRO A 6 2.90 19.25 -13.07
C PRO A 6 2.56 20.07 -11.81
N SER A 7 2.38 19.40 -10.68
CA SER A 7 2.13 20.01 -9.38
C SER A 7 3.38 20.57 -8.68
N GLY A 8 4.56 20.50 -9.30
CA GLY A 8 5.84 20.98 -8.73
C GLY A 8 6.60 19.93 -7.91
N GLY A 9 6.09 18.70 -7.82
CA GLY A 9 6.75 17.56 -7.20
C GLY A 9 7.73 16.83 -8.13
N ARG A 10 8.29 15.71 -7.63
CA ARG A 10 9.24 14.89 -8.38
C ARG A 10 9.02 13.40 -8.11
N HIS A 11 9.13 12.57 -9.14
CA HIS A 11 9.30 11.13 -9.02
C HIS A 11 10.77 10.77 -9.17
N LEU A 12 11.35 10.13 -8.16
CA LEU A 12 12.70 9.54 -8.25
C LEU A 12 12.57 8.07 -8.62
N TRP A 13 13.07 7.71 -9.80
CA TRP A 13 13.02 6.34 -10.31
C TRP A 13 14.36 5.67 -10.03
N LEU A 14 14.30 4.62 -9.20
CA LEU A 14 15.42 3.80 -8.77
C LEU A 14 15.15 2.34 -9.14
N SER A 15 16.18 1.60 -9.51
CA SER A 15 16.13 0.15 -9.71
C SER A 15 16.38 -0.58 -8.40
N GLY A 16 15.62 -1.64 -8.14
CA GLY A 16 15.82 -2.52 -6.98
C GLY A 16 16.59 -3.79 -7.35
N PRO A 17 17.14 -4.52 -6.36
CA PRO A 17 17.62 -5.89 -6.57
C PRO A 17 16.49 -6.80 -7.06
N PRO A 18 16.78 -7.78 -7.94
CA PRO A 18 15.73 -8.61 -8.57
C PRO A 18 14.98 -9.51 -7.57
N ASP A 19 15.60 -9.83 -6.44
CA ASP A 19 15.09 -10.70 -5.38
C ASP A 19 14.37 -9.93 -4.26
N VAL A 20 14.29 -8.61 -4.36
CA VAL A 20 13.74 -7.75 -3.30
C VAL A 20 12.43 -7.10 -3.74
N VAL A 21 11.34 -7.48 -3.06
CA VAL A 21 10.02 -6.88 -3.27
C VAL A 21 9.83 -5.68 -2.34
N VAL A 22 9.91 -4.48 -2.90
CA VAL A 22 9.57 -3.24 -2.19
C VAL A 22 8.05 -3.03 -2.21
N PRO A 23 7.37 -2.92 -1.05
CA PRO A 23 5.94 -2.67 -1.02
C PRO A 23 5.61 -1.20 -1.32
N ASN A 24 4.36 -0.95 -1.69
CA ASN A 24 3.84 0.42 -1.72
C ASN A 24 3.67 0.96 -0.30
N SER A 25 3.99 2.23 -0.09
CA SER A 25 3.67 2.94 1.15
C SER A 25 3.46 4.42 0.90
N ALA A 26 2.68 5.08 1.75
CA ALA A 26 2.44 6.52 1.68
C ALA A 26 2.85 7.16 3.00
N GLY A 27 3.66 8.23 2.93
CA GLY A 27 4.15 8.97 4.10
C GLY A 27 5.00 8.18 5.11
N ARG A 28 5.35 6.91 4.84
CA ARG A 28 6.09 6.06 5.79
C ARG A 28 7.55 6.49 5.95
N LEU A 29 8.18 6.89 4.85
CA LEU A 29 9.59 7.30 4.86
C LEU A 29 9.74 8.70 5.46
N ALA A 30 8.90 9.64 5.03
CA ALA A 30 8.79 11.00 5.56
C ALA A 30 7.46 11.63 5.10
N PRO A 31 6.98 12.71 5.75
CA PRO A 31 5.85 13.48 5.26
C PRO A 31 6.06 13.94 3.80
N GLY A 32 5.05 13.74 2.96
CA GLY A 32 5.11 14.09 1.53
C GLY A 32 5.92 13.14 0.65
N ILE A 33 6.39 11.99 1.19
CA ILE A 33 7.11 10.97 0.41
C ILE A 33 6.30 9.67 0.37
N ASP A 34 5.93 9.29 -0.84
CA ASP A 34 5.28 8.02 -1.15
C ASP A 34 6.23 7.10 -1.90
N ILE A 35 6.15 5.80 -1.59
CA ILE A 35 6.93 4.74 -2.24
C ILE A 35 5.99 3.93 -3.12
N ARG A 36 6.31 3.88 -4.42
CA ARG A 36 5.63 3.02 -5.39
C ARG A 36 6.57 1.89 -5.81
N GLY A 37 6.31 0.70 -5.29
CA GLY A 37 7.08 -0.51 -5.53
C GLY A 37 6.24 -1.55 -6.29
N ALA A 38 6.34 -2.82 -5.89
CA ALA A 38 5.63 -3.91 -6.54
C ALA A 38 4.10 -3.69 -6.55
N GLY A 39 3.47 -3.86 -7.71
CA GLY A 39 2.05 -3.60 -7.92
C GLY A 39 1.63 -2.12 -7.87
N GLY A 40 2.58 -1.21 -7.65
CA GLY A 40 2.36 0.22 -7.74
C GLY A 40 2.53 0.75 -9.16
N TYR A 41 1.89 1.88 -9.45
CA TYR A 41 2.05 2.60 -10.71
C TYR A 41 2.34 4.08 -10.46
N LEU A 42 3.01 4.70 -11.43
CA LEU A 42 3.31 6.12 -11.50
C LEU A 42 3.01 6.62 -12.90
N VAL A 43 2.60 7.89 -13.01
CA VAL A 43 2.50 8.56 -14.30
C VAL A 43 3.92 8.79 -14.84
N GLY A 44 4.14 8.37 -16.10
CA GLY A 44 5.45 8.40 -16.74
C GLY A 44 5.77 9.75 -17.42
N PRO A 45 7.04 9.94 -17.83
CA PRO A 45 7.43 11.08 -18.67
C PRO A 45 6.61 11.15 -19.98
N GLY A 46 6.27 12.35 -20.40
CA GLY A 46 5.50 12.61 -21.63
C GLY A 46 3.99 12.55 -21.45
N SER A 47 3.48 12.01 -20.34
CA SER A 47 2.05 12.02 -20.03
C SER A 47 1.53 13.44 -19.83
N ARG A 48 0.37 13.73 -20.44
CA ARG A 48 -0.33 15.01 -20.37
C ARG A 48 -1.60 14.88 -19.55
N THR A 49 -1.85 15.86 -18.70
CA THR A 49 -3.03 15.98 -17.84
C THR A 49 -3.53 17.43 -17.88
N ASP A 50 -4.72 17.69 -17.34
CA ASP A 50 -5.26 19.06 -17.24
C ASP A 50 -4.37 19.98 -16.39
N HIS A 51 -3.57 19.41 -15.49
CA HIS A 51 -2.62 20.14 -14.64
C HIS A 51 -1.27 20.40 -15.32
N GLY A 52 -1.04 19.85 -16.51
CA GLY A 52 0.21 20.00 -17.27
C GLY A 52 0.85 18.66 -17.64
N THR A 53 2.14 18.71 -18.00
CA THR A 53 2.89 17.57 -18.55
C THR A 53 3.94 17.06 -17.57
N TYR A 54 4.02 15.74 -17.42
CA TYR A 54 5.11 15.08 -16.72
C TYR A 54 6.35 15.10 -17.61
N ALA A 55 7.46 15.64 -17.13
CA ALA A 55 8.68 15.81 -17.93
C ALA A 55 9.87 15.17 -17.22
N THR A 56 10.81 14.60 -17.96
CA THR A 56 12.11 14.24 -17.39
C THR A 56 12.85 15.50 -16.95
N ALA A 57 13.54 15.44 -15.81
CA ALA A 57 14.37 16.56 -15.39
C ALA A 57 15.49 16.79 -16.43
N PRO A 58 15.88 18.06 -16.70
CA PRO A 58 16.93 18.37 -17.66
C PRO A 58 18.19 17.52 -17.46
N GLY A 59 18.70 16.94 -18.54
CA GLY A 59 19.89 16.08 -18.51
C GLY A 59 19.67 14.66 -17.98
N THR A 60 18.46 14.27 -17.56
CA THR A 60 18.20 12.92 -17.01
C THR A 60 17.42 11.99 -17.94
N ALA A 61 16.91 12.50 -19.06
CA ALA A 61 16.01 11.76 -19.95
C ALA A 61 16.62 10.48 -20.54
N HIS A 62 17.93 10.46 -20.74
CA HIS A 62 18.67 9.34 -21.33
C HIS A 62 19.26 8.40 -20.26
N LEU A 63 19.15 8.74 -18.98
CA LEU A 63 19.74 7.97 -17.90
C LEU A 63 18.76 6.89 -17.43
N PRO A 64 19.20 5.62 -17.30
CA PRO A 64 18.37 4.62 -16.67
C PRO A 64 18.08 4.98 -15.19
N PRO A 65 17.07 4.36 -14.57
CA PRO A 65 16.94 4.36 -13.12
C PRO A 65 18.24 3.88 -12.46
N ALA A 66 18.76 4.68 -11.52
CA ALA A 66 19.96 4.31 -10.79
C ALA A 66 19.63 3.24 -9.75
N PRO A 67 20.57 2.35 -9.39
CA PRO A 67 20.37 1.41 -8.30
C PRO A 67 19.95 2.11 -7.01
N CYS A 68 18.96 1.56 -6.32
CA CYS A 68 18.51 2.08 -5.03
C CYS A 68 19.67 1.95 -4.02
N PRO A 69 20.10 3.05 -3.37
CA PRO A 69 21.15 2.98 -2.36
C PRO A 69 20.78 1.98 -1.24
N PRO A 70 21.71 1.12 -0.78
CA PRO A 70 21.40 0.11 0.25
C PRO A 70 20.81 0.70 1.53
N ALA A 71 21.28 1.89 1.94
CA ALA A 71 20.74 2.60 3.09
C ALA A 71 19.27 3.00 2.90
N LEU A 72 18.90 3.47 1.70
CA LEU A 72 17.52 3.79 1.37
C LEU A 72 16.68 2.51 1.31
N LEU A 73 17.16 1.47 0.63
CA LEU A 73 16.45 0.19 0.49
C LEU A 73 16.04 -0.38 1.85
N ARG A 74 16.92 -0.33 2.86
CA ARG A 74 16.61 -0.75 4.23
C ARG A 74 15.43 0.00 4.86
N LEU A 75 15.26 1.28 4.54
CA LEU A 75 14.14 2.10 5.04
C LEU A 75 12.83 1.79 4.31
N LEU A 76 12.91 1.37 3.03
CA LEU A 76 11.76 1.02 2.21
C LEU A 76 11.17 -0.33 2.59
N LEU A 77 12.02 -1.28 2.99
CA LEU A 77 11.58 -2.62 3.37
C LEU A 77 10.97 -2.64 4.77
N PRO A 78 9.89 -3.41 5.01
CA PRO A 78 9.40 -3.62 6.37
C PRO A 78 10.54 -4.16 7.24
N PRO A 79 10.61 -3.76 8.53
CA PRO A 79 11.59 -4.34 9.44
C PRO A 79 11.42 -5.87 9.44
N PRO A 80 12.51 -6.64 9.57
CA PRO A 80 12.42 -8.08 9.71
C PRO A 80 11.40 -8.39 10.79
N ARG A 81 10.36 -9.17 10.46
CA ARG A 81 9.41 -9.61 11.47
C ARG A 81 10.20 -10.42 12.49
N ALA A 82 10.36 -9.91 13.70
CA ALA A 82 10.71 -10.75 14.83
C ALA A 82 9.63 -11.84 14.87
N HIS A 83 10.01 -13.10 14.66
CA HIS A 83 9.13 -14.23 14.89
C HIS A 83 8.82 -14.27 16.39
N HIS A 84 7.79 -13.54 16.80
CA HIS A 84 7.12 -13.84 18.05
C HIS A 84 6.26 -15.08 17.77
N PRO A 85 6.55 -16.25 18.40
CA PRO A 85 5.59 -17.33 18.39
C PRO A 85 4.29 -16.77 18.98
N ALA A 86 3.25 -16.70 18.16
CA ALA A 86 1.95 -16.26 18.62
C ALA A 86 1.48 -17.28 19.68
N PRO A 87 1.11 -16.85 20.90
CA PRO A 87 0.42 -17.75 21.80
C PRO A 87 -0.87 -18.23 21.09
N PRO A 88 -1.28 -19.49 21.29
CA PRO A 88 -2.53 -19.98 20.72
C PRO A 88 -3.66 -19.07 21.21
N SER A 89 -4.32 -18.37 20.29
CA SER A 89 -5.39 -17.44 20.63
C SER A 89 -6.60 -18.24 21.10
N ALA A 90 -6.75 -18.38 22.40
CA ALA A 90 -8.03 -18.74 23.00
C ALA A 90 -9.00 -17.56 22.81
N GLY A 91 -9.95 -17.70 21.88
CA GLY A 91 -11.24 -17.01 21.92
C GLY A 91 -11.31 -15.54 21.47
N GLY A 92 -10.98 -15.26 20.20
CA GLY A 92 -11.23 -13.93 19.63
C GLY A 92 -11.00 -13.83 18.12
N HIS A 93 -11.50 -14.79 17.34
CA HIS A 93 -11.33 -14.83 15.88
C HIS A 93 -11.69 -13.47 15.25
N GLY A 94 -10.68 -12.75 14.75
CA GLY A 94 -10.87 -11.52 13.98
C GLY A 94 -11.04 -10.21 14.74
N LYS A 95 -11.18 -10.21 16.07
CA LYS A 95 -11.41 -8.97 16.84
C LYS A 95 -10.30 -7.94 16.65
N GLY A 96 -9.05 -8.39 16.57
CA GLY A 96 -7.90 -7.51 16.31
C GLY A 96 -7.95 -6.81 14.95
N LEU A 97 -8.47 -7.50 13.92
CA LEU A 97 -8.61 -6.93 12.56
C LEU A 97 -9.67 -5.83 12.53
N VAL A 98 -10.79 -6.04 13.22
CA VAL A 98 -11.85 -5.04 13.36
C VAL A 98 -11.33 -3.81 14.11
N GLN A 99 -10.63 -3.99 15.23
CA GLN A 99 -10.03 -2.88 15.98
C GLN A 99 -8.98 -2.12 15.15
N PHE A 100 -8.22 -2.82 14.32
CA PHE A 100 -7.26 -2.20 13.42
C PHE A 100 -7.92 -1.27 12.40
N VAL A 101 -9.09 -1.64 11.87
CA VAL A 101 -9.87 -0.77 10.96
C VAL A 101 -10.46 0.41 11.72
N LEU A 102 -11.02 0.21 12.92
CA LEU A 102 -11.59 1.27 13.75
C LEU A 102 -10.58 2.37 14.11
N ALA A 103 -9.30 2.01 14.25
CA ALA A 103 -8.22 2.96 14.52
C ALA A 103 -7.76 3.76 13.28
N ALA A 104 -8.47 3.68 12.15
CA ALA A 104 -8.09 4.40 10.93
C ALA A 104 -8.38 5.90 10.99
N HIS A 105 -7.41 6.72 10.62
CA HIS A 105 -7.59 8.15 10.41
C HIS A 105 -7.95 8.47 8.95
N GLU A 106 -8.36 9.71 8.69
CA GLU A 106 -8.62 10.20 7.33
C GLU A 106 -7.39 9.98 6.43
N GLY A 107 -7.63 9.52 5.20
CA GLY A 107 -6.57 9.08 4.27
C GLY A 107 -6.06 7.65 4.46
N GLN A 108 -6.37 6.96 5.58
CA GLN A 108 -5.91 5.58 5.84
C GLN A 108 -7.01 4.52 5.80
N ARG A 109 -8.29 4.93 5.82
CA ARG A 109 -9.47 4.07 5.99
C ARG A 109 -9.51 2.90 5.01
N ASN A 110 -9.40 3.21 3.71
CA ASN A 110 -9.48 2.20 2.66
C ASN A 110 -8.28 1.23 2.69
N THR A 111 -7.07 1.74 2.90
CA THR A 111 -5.85 0.93 2.95
C THR A 111 -5.86 -0.03 4.14
N ARG A 112 -6.30 0.44 5.31
CA ARG A 112 -6.39 -0.39 6.52
C ARG A 112 -7.48 -1.45 6.41
N LEU A 113 -8.63 -1.11 5.82
CA LEU A 113 -9.69 -2.06 5.51
C LEU A 113 -9.20 -3.15 4.56
N PHE A 114 -8.54 -2.76 3.46
CA PHE A 114 -8.00 -3.71 2.49
C PHE A 114 -7.00 -4.68 3.14
N TRP A 115 -6.09 -4.16 3.97
CA TRP A 115 -5.12 -4.98 4.69
C TRP A 115 -5.80 -5.97 5.65
N ALA A 116 -6.76 -5.49 6.44
CA ALA A 116 -7.48 -6.34 7.40
C ALA A 116 -8.28 -7.44 6.68
N ALA A 117 -8.91 -7.11 5.55
CA ALA A 117 -9.64 -8.09 4.73
C ALA A 117 -8.69 -9.14 4.13
N CYS A 118 -7.56 -8.75 3.53
CA CYS A 118 -6.58 -9.71 3.03
C CYS A 118 -6.12 -10.67 4.14
N ARG A 119 -5.85 -10.14 5.32
CA ARG A 119 -5.42 -10.96 6.46
C ARG A 119 -6.50 -11.93 6.92
N ALA A 120 -7.75 -11.48 6.96
CA ALA A 120 -8.89 -12.35 7.27
C ALA A 120 -9.03 -13.51 6.28
N TYR A 121 -8.88 -13.26 4.98
CA TYR A 121 -8.93 -14.31 3.96
C TYR A 121 -7.72 -15.25 4.01
N GLU A 122 -6.51 -14.74 4.27
CA GLU A 122 -5.31 -15.56 4.49
C GLU A 122 -5.46 -16.50 5.69
N ASP A 123 -6.08 -16.02 6.77
CA ASP A 123 -6.31 -16.79 7.99
C ASP A 123 -7.62 -17.64 7.93
N GLY A 124 -8.29 -17.70 6.76
CA GLY A 124 -9.49 -18.54 6.53
C GLY A 124 -10.79 -18.03 7.17
N ILE A 125 -10.79 -16.85 7.77
CA ILE A 125 -11.92 -16.23 8.49
C ILE A 125 -12.57 -15.07 7.72
N GLY A 126 -12.21 -14.90 6.45
CA GLY A 126 -12.68 -13.82 5.57
C GLY A 126 -14.20 -13.70 5.51
N PRO A 127 -14.94 -14.77 5.17
CA PRO A 127 -16.41 -14.73 5.08
C PRO A 127 -17.09 -14.27 6.36
N ASP A 128 -16.61 -14.72 7.53
CA ASP A 128 -17.19 -14.40 8.84
C ASP A 128 -16.91 -12.96 9.27
N LEU A 129 -15.88 -12.32 8.70
CA LEU A 129 -15.47 -10.97 9.04
C LEU A 129 -15.97 -9.89 8.09
N VAL A 130 -16.71 -10.24 7.03
CA VAL A 130 -17.22 -9.25 6.07
C VAL A 130 -18.05 -8.17 6.77
N ASP A 131 -19.12 -8.55 7.47
CA ASP A 131 -20.01 -7.57 8.10
C ASP A 131 -19.36 -6.79 9.26
N PRO A 132 -18.54 -7.41 10.14
CA PRO A 132 -17.77 -6.68 11.14
C PRO A 132 -16.80 -5.65 10.54
N LEU A 133 -16.11 -5.99 9.45
CA LEU A 133 -15.18 -5.08 8.77
C LEU A 133 -15.91 -3.96 8.03
N VAL A 134 -17.06 -4.24 7.39
CA VAL A 134 -17.92 -3.21 6.80
C VAL A 134 -18.39 -2.23 7.87
N THR A 135 -18.87 -2.74 9.00
CA THR A 135 -19.36 -1.90 10.11
C THR A 135 -18.26 -0.98 10.63
N ALA A 136 -17.05 -1.50 10.84
CA ALA A 136 -15.90 -0.71 11.26
C ALA A 136 -15.44 0.31 10.20
N ALA A 137 -15.49 -0.05 8.92
CA ALA A 137 -15.15 0.86 7.84
C ALA A 137 -16.12 2.05 7.77
N VAL A 138 -17.42 1.77 7.89
CA VAL A 138 -18.46 2.80 7.88
C VAL A 138 -18.31 3.76 9.06
N SER A 139 -18.04 3.24 10.26
CA SER A 139 -17.83 4.11 11.44
C SER A 139 -16.58 5.00 11.30
N THR A 140 -15.60 4.59 10.51
CA THR A 140 -14.43 5.43 10.22
C THR A 140 -14.71 6.49 9.15
N GLY A 141 -15.81 6.39 8.41
CA GLY A 141 -16.24 7.37 7.40
C GLY A 141 -16.13 6.91 5.94
N LEU A 142 -16.05 5.59 5.67
CA LEU A 142 -16.25 5.05 4.32
C LEU A 142 -17.74 4.81 4.05
N THR A 143 -18.17 4.87 2.78
CA THR A 143 -19.52 4.39 2.44
C THR A 143 -19.57 2.86 2.47
N GLU A 144 -20.74 2.29 2.73
CA GLU A 144 -20.92 0.84 2.72
C GLU A 144 -20.52 0.21 1.37
N ARG A 145 -20.87 0.88 0.27
CA ARG A 145 -20.51 0.44 -1.09
C ARG A 145 -19.00 0.39 -1.28
N GLU A 146 -18.27 1.40 -0.83
CA GLU A 146 -16.81 1.42 -0.90
C GLU A 146 -16.19 0.33 -0.02
N ALA A 147 -16.69 0.15 1.20
CA ALA A 147 -16.19 -0.87 2.11
C ALA A 147 -16.34 -2.28 1.53
N ARG A 148 -17.52 -2.61 0.99
CA ARG A 148 -17.79 -3.89 0.33
C ARG A 148 -16.93 -4.09 -0.91
N ALA A 149 -16.77 -3.06 -1.74
CA ALA A 149 -15.92 -3.12 -2.93
C ALA A 149 -14.46 -3.43 -2.56
N THR A 150 -13.95 -2.83 -1.49
CA THR A 150 -12.58 -3.04 -0.98
C THR A 150 -12.38 -4.45 -0.44
N ILE A 151 -13.31 -4.97 0.34
CA ILE A 151 -13.26 -6.36 0.84
C ILE A 151 -13.32 -7.35 -0.32
N ALA A 152 -14.21 -7.13 -1.31
CA ALA A 152 -14.28 -7.96 -2.50
C ALA A 152 -12.98 -7.91 -3.32
N SER A 153 -12.31 -6.76 -3.36
CA SER A 153 -11.00 -6.62 -3.99
C SER A 153 -9.93 -7.43 -3.26
N ALA A 154 -9.92 -7.40 -1.93
CA ALA A 154 -9.00 -8.18 -1.12
C ALA A 154 -9.18 -9.69 -1.36
N ALA A 155 -10.44 -10.17 -1.35
CA ALA A 155 -10.78 -11.58 -1.60
C ALA A 155 -10.24 -12.09 -2.95
N ARG A 156 -10.37 -11.28 -4.02
CA ARG A 156 -9.83 -11.62 -5.34
C ARG A 156 -8.31 -11.73 -5.31
N VAL A 157 -7.63 -10.78 -4.67
CA VAL A 157 -6.16 -10.76 -4.59
C VAL A 157 -5.62 -11.96 -3.82
N THR A 158 -6.26 -12.34 -2.71
CA THR A 158 -5.86 -13.52 -1.91
C THR A 158 -6.13 -14.84 -2.63
N ALA A 159 -7.21 -14.93 -3.42
CA ALA A 159 -7.54 -16.12 -4.21
C ALA A 159 -6.56 -16.38 -5.37
N HIS A 160 -5.79 -15.38 -5.81
CA HIS A 160 -4.81 -15.50 -6.90
C HIS A 160 -3.36 -15.71 -6.42
N ARG A 161 -3.15 -15.91 -5.11
CA ARG A 161 -1.83 -16.28 -4.59
C ARG A 161 -1.69 -17.81 -4.60
N PRO A 162 -0.74 -18.38 -5.37
CA PRO A 162 -0.44 -19.81 -5.34
C PRO A 162 0.17 -20.24 -4.01
#